data_AF-A0A1W9YMT5-F1
#
_entry.id   AF-A0A1W9YMT5-F1
#
_cell.length_a   1.000
_cell.length_b   1.000
_cell.length_c   1.000
_cell.angle_alpha   90.00
_cell.angle_beta   90.00
_cell.angle_gamma   90.00
#
_symmetry.space_group_name_H-M   'P 1'
#
loop_
_entity.id
_entity.type
_entity.pdbx_description
1 polymer ?
#
loop_
_entity_poly.entity_id
_entity_poly.type
_entity_poly.pdbx_seq_one_letter_code
_entity_poly.pdbx_strand_id
1 'polypeptide(L)'
;APAQADPDSAFAKELHGYGIYGQKDFNAWIGKIACKRLDRGIDHNAQDSAKFVSDQLIRGTTTEQAWQFLGAAMNYYCPDKRVLLTQ
;
A
#
# COMPACT_ATOMS: atom_id res chain seq x y z
N ALA A 1 -17.95 -23.14 -3.15
CA ALA A 1 -17.73 -21.69 -3.39
C ALA A 1 -16.37 -21.51 -4.04
N PRO A 2 -16.16 -20.52 -4.94
CA PRO A 2 -14.82 -20.28 -5.50
C PRO A 2 -13.87 -19.87 -4.36
N ALA A 3 -12.60 -20.25 -4.44
CA ALA A 3 -11.60 -19.81 -3.48
C ALA A 3 -11.44 -18.28 -3.60
N GLN A 4 -11.86 -17.57 -2.56
CA GLN A 4 -11.59 -16.13 -2.46
C GLN A 4 -10.07 -15.98 -2.26
N ALA A 5 -9.42 -15.24 -3.15
CA ALA A 5 -7.99 -14.97 -3.01
C ALA A 5 -7.73 -14.33 -1.65
N ASP A 6 -6.66 -14.74 -0.96
CA ASP A 6 -6.27 -14.05 0.25
C ASP A 6 -5.97 -12.57 -0.07
N PRO A 7 -6.23 -11.64 0.86
CA PRO A 7 -6.04 -10.21 0.61
C PRO A 7 -4.64 -9.86 0.08
N ASP A 8 -3.60 -10.59 0.48
CA ASP A 8 -2.23 -10.31 0.04
C ASP A 8 -2.02 -10.71 -1.43
N SER A 9 -2.65 -11.81 -1.89
CA SER A 9 -2.66 -12.19 -3.31
C SER A 9 -3.46 -11.21 -4.18
N ALA A 10 -4.62 -10.75 -3.69
CA ALA A 10 -5.42 -9.75 -4.40
C ALA A 10 -4.68 -8.40 -4.50
N PHE A 11 -4.08 -7.96 -3.40
CA PHE A 11 -3.25 -6.77 -3.34
C PHE A 11 -2.07 -6.84 -4.31
N ALA A 12 -1.29 -7.92 -4.29
CA ALA A 12 -0.16 -8.07 -5.23
C ALA A 12 -0.60 -8.05 -6.70
N LYS A 13 -1.75 -8.67 -7.02
CA LYS A 13 -2.32 -8.62 -8.37
C LYS A 13 -2.70 -7.20 -8.79
N GLU A 14 -3.27 -6.41 -7.89
CA GLU A 14 -3.60 -5.01 -8.15
C GLU A 14 -2.34 -4.16 -8.39
N LEU A 15 -1.30 -4.35 -7.56
CA LEU A 15 -0.01 -3.67 -7.73
C LEU A 15 0.64 -3.94 -9.09
N HIS A 16 0.54 -5.17 -9.60
CA HIS A 16 1.04 -5.49 -10.95
C HIS A 16 0.32 -4.67 -12.03
N GLY A 17 -0.96 -4.33 -11.85
CA GLY A 17 -1.71 -3.44 -12.75
C GLY A 17 -1.14 -2.01 -12.80
N TYR A 18 -0.48 -1.58 -11.73
CA TYR A 18 0.24 -0.30 -11.63
C TYR A 18 1.69 -0.39 -12.11
N GLY A 19 2.12 -1.55 -12.60
CA GLY A 19 3.52 -1.80 -12.94
C GLY A 19 4.44 -1.87 -11.72
N ILE A 20 3.88 -2.12 -10.52
CA ILE A 20 4.63 -2.26 -9.29
C ILE A 20 4.85 -3.75 -9.03
N TYR A 21 6.07 -4.20 -9.26
CA TYR A 21 6.46 -5.60 -9.12
C TYR A 21 7.30 -5.81 -7.85
N GLY A 22 7.08 -6.94 -7.19
CA GLY A 22 7.81 -7.30 -5.98
C GLY A 22 7.34 -8.64 -5.43
N GLN A 23 8.01 -9.13 -4.39
CA GLN A 23 7.58 -10.34 -3.70
C GLN A 23 6.24 -10.07 -2.98
N LYS A 24 5.23 -10.93 -3.21
CA LYS A 24 3.87 -10.80 -2.64
C LYS A 24 3.88 -10.44 -1.15
N ASP A 25 4.55 -11.26 -0.34
CA ASP A 25 4.53 -11.11 1.11
C ASP A 25 5.32 -9.89 1.59
N PHE A 26 6.33 -9.46 0.83
CA PHE A 26 7.09 -8.24 1.12
C PHE A 26 6.25 -7.00 0.84
N ASN A 27 5.57 -6.94 -0.31
CA ASN A 27 4.65 -5.85 -0.62
C ASN A 27 3.50 -5.80 0.39
N ALA A 28 2.90 -6.94 0.72
CA ALA A 28 1.86 -7.02 1.74
C ALA A 28 2.35 -6.53 3.12
N TRP A 29 3.59 -6.86 3.49
CA TRP A 29 4.21 -6.37 4.72
C TRP A 29 4.37 -4.84 4.72
N ILE A 30 4.86 -4.24 3.62
CA ILE A 30 4.97 -2.78 3.48
C ILE A 30 3.58 -2.13 3.64
N GLY A 31 2.56 -2.65 2.96
CA GLY A 31 1.19 -2.13 3.03
C GLY A 31 0.62 -2.17 4.45
N LYS A 32 0.79 -3.29 5.16
CA LYS A 32 0.38 -3.44 6.57
C LYS A 32 1.14 -2.50 7.50
N ILE A 33 2.43 -2.28 7.25
CA ILE A 33 3.23 -1.34 8.05
C ILE A 33 2.81 0.12 7.79
N ALA A 34 2.54 0.52 6.55
CA ALA A 34 2.04 1.86 6.24
C ALA A 34 0.74 2.17 7.02
N CYS A 35 -0.22 1.24 6.98
CA CYS A 35 -1.45 1.34 7.79
C CYS A 35 -1.16 1.43 9.30
N LYS A 36 -0.27 0.57 9.81
CA LYS A 36 0.10 0.57 11.23
C LYS A 36 0.81 1.85 11.67
N ARG A 37 1.56 2.50 10.78
CA ARG A 37 2.22 3.79 11.04
C ARG A 37 1.19 4.90 11.16
N LEU A 38 0.19 4.93 10.28
CA LEU A 38 -0.95 5.85 10.39
C LEU A 38 -1.74 5.64 11.69
N ASP A 39 -2.07 4.39 12.04
CA ASP A 39 -2.79 4.06 13.28
C ASP A 39 -2.07 4.52 14.54
N ARG A 40 -0.74 4.52 14.50
CA ARG A 40 0.11 4.91 15.64
C ARG A 40 0.49 6.38 15.63
N GLY A 41 0.02 7.16 14.65
CA GLY A 41 0.43 8.55 14.46
C GLY A 41 1.92 8.71 14.19
N ILE A 42 2.59 7.70 13.63
CA ILE A 42 3.99 7.80 13.16
C ILE A 42 4.03 8.53 11.82
N ASP A 43 3.10 8.17 10.92
CA ASP A 43 2.81 8.95 9.72
C ASP A 43 1.62 9.85 10.06
N HIS A 44 1.77 11.16 9.93
CA HIS A 44 0.73 12.12 10.33
C HIS A 44 -0.31 12.35 9.22
N ASN A 45 0.06 12.04 7.97
CA ASN A 45 -0.79 12.19 6.80
C ASN A 45 -0.45 11.12 5.74
N ALA A 46 -1.20 11.14 4.64
CA ALA A 46 -0.99 10.19 3.55
C ALA A 46 0.34 10.44 2.81
N GLN A 47 0.83 11.68 2.77
CA GLN A 47 2.12 12.03 2.14
C GLN A 47 3.29 11.35 2.87
N ASP A 48 3.28 11.34 4.21
CA ASP A 48 4.28 10.64 5.04
C ASP A 48 4.27 9.13 4.75
N SER A 49 3.08 8.54 4.65
CA SER A 49 2.91 7.13 4.29
C SER A 49 3.37 6.83 2.86
N ALA A 50 3.08 7.70 1.90
CA ALA A 50 3.49 7.54 0.51
C ALA A 50 5.01 7.66 0.38
N LYS A 51 5.63 8.55 1.16
CA LYS A 51 7.09 8.62 1.27
C LYS A 51 7.67 7.33 1.85
N PHE A 52 7.13 6.81 2.95
CA PHE A 52 7.56 5.54 3.53
C PHE A 52 7.49 4.41 2.48
N VAL A 53 6.36 4.27 1.79
CA VAL A 53 6.18 3.27 0.72
C VAL A 53 7.23 3.45 -0.37
N SER A 54 7.42 4.66 -0.88
CA SER A 54 8.41 4.96 -1.92
C SER A 54 9.83 4.55 -1.50
N ASP A 55 10.20 4.82 -0.24
CA ASP A 55 11.51 4.47 0.31
C ASP A 55 11.73 2.94 0.42
N GLN A 56 10.66 2.12 0.38
CA GLN A 56 10.75 0.65 0.40
C GLN A 56 10.74 0.01 -1.01
N LEU A 57 10.22 0.71 -2.02
CA LEU A 57 10.08 0.17 -3.37
C LEU A 57 11.41 0.19 -4.14
N ILE A 58 11.46 -0.56 -5.23
CA ILE A 58 12.67 -0.61 -6.07
C ILE A 58 13.04 0.77 -6.60
N ARG A 59 14.35 1.02 -6.77
CA ARG A 59 14.84 2.27 -7.36
C ARG A 59 14.24 2.47 -8.75
N GLY A 60 13.71 3.66 -9.01
CA GLY A 60 13.03 4.01 -10.26
C GLY A 60 11.50 3.97 -10.18
N THR A 61 10.93 3.53 -9.06
CA THR A 61 9.48 3.66 -8.81
C THR A 61 9.09 5.14 -8.79
N THR A 62 7.98 5.48 -9.45
CA THR A 62 7.51 6.88 -9.53
C THR A 62 6.73 7.28 -8.28
N THR A 63 6.62 8.60 -8.06
CA THR A 63 5.74 9.15 -7.02
C THR A 63 4.30 8.65 -7.20
N GLU A 64 3.79 8.61 -8.44
CA GLU A 64 2.45 8.10 -8.75
C GLU A 64 2.28 6.64 -8.31
N GLN A 65 3.27 5.79 -8.61
CA GLN A 65 3.25 4.39 -8.18
C GLN A 65 3.25 4.23 -6.66
N ALA A 66 4.01 5.06 -5.93
CA ALA A 66 3.97 5.05 -4.47
C ALA A 66 2.57 5.41 -3.92
N TRP A 67 1.89 6.37 -4.53
CA TRP A 67 0.50 6.71 -4.18
C TRP A 67 -0.50 5.62 -4.55
N GLN A 68 -0.36 5.00 -5.73
CA GLN A 68 -1.19 3.87 -6.14
C GLN A 68 -1.02 2.68 -5.19
N PHE A 69 0.23 2.38 -4.79
CA PHE A 69 0.51 1.37 -3.78
C PHE A 69 -0.16 1.71 -2.45
N LEU A 70 0.01 2.95 -1.95
CA LEU A 70 -0.58 3.36 -0.68
C LEU A 70 -2.11 3.26 -0.73
N GLY A 71 -2.74 3.75 -1.81
CA GLY A 71 -4.18 3.66 -2.00
C GLY A 71 -4.69 2.23 -1.98
N ALA A 72 -4.00 1.32 -2.68
CA ALA A 72 -4.30 -0.10 -2.62
C ALA A 72 -4.10 -0.66 -1.20
N ALA A 73 -2.99 -0.34 -0.51
CA ALA A 73 -2.75 -0.81 0.85
C ALA A 73 -3.87 -0.37 1.81
N MET A 74 -4.35 0.87 1.70
CA MET A 74 -5.48 1.36 2.48
C MET A 74 -6.78 0.64 2.13
N ASN A 75 -7.00 0.23 0.87
CA ASN A 75 -8.17 -0.57 0.48
C ASN A 75 -8.19 -1.94 1.17
N TYR A 76 -7.05 -2.63 1.24
CA TYR A 76 -6.98 -4.01 1.74
C TYR A 76 -6.72 -4.11 3.25
N TYR A 77 -6.01 -3.16 3.85
CA TYR A 77 -5.48 -3.31 5.21
C TYR A 77 -5.97 -2.26 6.22
N CYS A 78 -6.38 -1.07 5.79
CA CYS A 78 -6.93 -0.03 6.67
C CYS A 78 -7.96 0.87 5.95
N PRO A 79 -9.13 0.33 5.56
CA PRO A 79 -10.11 1.05 4.75
C PRO A 79 -10.69 2.30 5.45
N ASP A 80 -10.69 2.31 6.78
CA ASP A 80 -11.05 3.46 7.61
C ASP A 80 -10.12 4.67 7.42
N LYS A 81 -8.86 4.44 7.02
CA LYS A 81 -7.89 5.51 6.80
C LYS A 81 -7.98 6.15 5.41
N ARG A 82 -8.75 5.60 4.47
CA ARG A 82 -8.86 6.13 3.09
C ARG A 82 -9.28 7.59 3.01
N VAL A 83 -9.98 8.11 4.02
CA VAL A 83 -10.34 9.53 4.13
C VAL A 83 -9.12 10.46 4.08
N LEU A 84 -7.92 9.98 4.40
CA LEU A 84 -6.68 10.75 4.33
C LEU A 84 -6.16 10.94 2.89
N LEU A 85 -6.68 10.20 1.90
CA LEU A 85 -6.27 10.33 0.49
C LEU A 85 -6.96 11.49 -0.23
N THR A 86 -8.04 12.03 0.33
CA THR A 86 -8.87 13.07 -0.27
C THR A 86 -8.76 14.42 0.45
N GLN A 87 -7.81 14.54 1.38
CA GLN A 87 -7.52 15.74 2.17
C GLN A 87 -6.25 16.41 1.63
#